data_AF-A0A531J5X9-F1
#
_entry.id   AF-A0A531J5X9-F1
#
_cell.length_a   1.000
_cell.length_b   1.000
_cell.length_c   1.000
_cell.angle_alpha   90.00
_cell.angle_beta   90.00
_cell.angle_gamma   90.00
#
_symmetry.space_group_name_H-M   'P 1'
#
loop_
_entity.id
_entity.type
_entity.pdbx_description
1 polymer ?
#
loop_
_entity_poly.entity_id
_entity_poly.type
_entity_poly.pdbx_seq_one_letter_code
_entity_poly.pdbx_strand_id
1 'polypeptide(L)'
;VHMRSFLARRARIDKEQREAGRGELENRVIREVGPDGTRDTAFLDANPDWFDFVSRENRFFADWERSSACAHRIFDHWAFDIHDLEDRGRRGIGFIPRPLKMPAEKLALEEGISVHRLMERIEAIDAEIGLPFAWFFLMTHGHWVDPDVGHTIADGLRAGRVRLPDREAAVLLAWADKKYLF
;
A
#
# COMPACT_ATOMS: atom_id res chain seq x y z
N VAL A 1 -7.68 21.60 0.86
CA VAL A 1 -7.08 21.10 -0.40
C VAL A 1 -8.10 20.23 -1.11
N HIS A 2 -8.31 20.40 -2.42
CA HIS A 2 -9.18 19.52 -3.19
C HIS A 2 -8.40 18.24 -3.57
N MET A 3 -8.78 17.09 -2.99
CA MET A 3 -7.98 15.86 -3.04
C MET A 3 -7.74 15.35 -4.47
N ARG A 4 -8.74 15.44 -5.37
CA ARG A 4 -8.54 15.06 -6.78
C ARG A 4 -7.47 15.89 -7.46
N SER A 5 -7.45 17.20 -7.20
CA SER A 5 -6.46 18.11 -7.77
C SER A 5 -5.06 17.84 -7.19
N PHE A 6 -5.00 17.48 -5.90
CA PHE A 6 -3.77 17.05 -5.25
C PHE A 6 -3.21 15.76 -5.88
N LEU A 7 -4.03 14.71 -6.02
CA LEU A 7 -3.63 13.43 -6.60
C LEU A 7 -3.19 13.57 -8.07
N ALA A 8 -3.88 14.41 -8.84
CA ALA A 8 -3.49 14.71 -10.24
C ALA A 8 -2.14 15.42 -10.31
N ARG A 9 -1.91 16.42 -9.46
CA ARG A 9 -0.65 17.15 -9.36
C ARG A 9 0.50 16.23 -8.93
N ARG A 10 0.26 15.39 -7.92
CA ARG A 10 1.20 14.39 -7.41
C ARG A 10 1.65 13.42 -8.51
N ALA A 11 0.69 12.84 -9.23
CA ALA A 11 0.97 11.89 -10.32
C ALA A 11 1.77 12.54 -11.45
N ARG A 12 1.43 13.78 -11.81
CA ARG A 12 2.17 14.54 -12.82
C ARG A 12 3.63 14.77 -12.42
N ILE A 13 3.87 15.26 -11.21
CA ILE A 13 5.22 15.52 -10.70
C ILE A 13 6.04 14.23 -10.62
N ASP A 14 5.45 13.13 -10.16
CA ASP A 14 6.13 11.82 -10.12
C ASP A 14 6.58 11.38 -11.52
N LYS A 15 5.69 11.52 -12.51
CA LYS A 15 6.00 11.18 -13.90
C LYS A 15 7.11 12.07 -14.44
N GLU A 16 7.00 13.38 -14.27
CA GLU A 16 8.00 14.36 -14.73
C GLU A 16 9.39 14.06 -14.11
N GLN A 17 9.45 13.76 -12.82
CA GLN A 17 10.72 13.42 -12.14
C GLN A 17 11.33 12.10 -12.63
N ARG A 18 10.51 11.07 -12.87
CA ARG A 18 11.01 9.80 -13.43
C ARG A 18 11.52 9.97 -14.86
N GLU A 19 10.79 10.69 -15.69
CA GLU A 19 11.19 10.98 -17.07
C GLU A 19 12.47 11.82 -17.13
N ALA A 20 12.63 12.82 -16.25
CA ALA A 20 13.85 13.61 -16.17
C ALA A 20 15.08 12.76 -15.80
N GLY A 21 14.89 11.70 -15.00
CA GLY A 21 15.94 10.75 -14.62
C GLY A 21 16.16 9.60 -15.62
N ARG A 22 15.40 9.53 -16.72
CA ARG A 22 15.41 8.39 -17.64
C ARG A 22 16.82 8.02 -18.11
N GLY A 23 17.58 8.99 -18.62
CA GLY A 23 18.93 8.74 -19.13
C GLY A 23 19.91 8.25 -18.06
N GLU A 24 19.75 8.67 -16.80
CA GLU A 24 20.55 8.13 -15.68
C GLU A 24 20.17 6.66 -15.40
N LEU A 25 18.87 6.36 -15.40
CA LEU A 25 18.34 5.03 -15.11
C LEU A 25 18.63 4.01 -16.20
N GLU A 26 18.60 4.41 -17.47
CA GLU A 26 18.98 3.57 -18.62
C GLU A 26 20.44 3.12 -18.53
N ASN A 27 21.31 3.94 -17.94
CA ASN A 27 22.73 3.63 -17.74
C ASN A 27 23.02 2.96 -16.38
N ARG A 28 22.01 2.80 -15.51
CA ARG A 28 22.21 2.29 -14.15
C ARG A 28 22.25 0.76 -14.15
N VAL A 29 23.25 0.21 -13.46
CA VAL A 29 23.42 -1.24 -13.26
C VAL A 29 23.27 -1.57 -11.77
N ILE A 30 22.50 -2.61 -11.47
CA ILE A 30 22.36 -3.23 -10.16
C ILE A 30 23.38 -4.36 -10.07
N ARG A 31 24.29 -4.27 -9.10
CA ARG A 31 25.30 -5.29 -8.82
C ARG A 31 24.91 -6.10 -7.60
N GLU A 32 24.62 -7.37 -7.81
CA GLU A 32 24.33 -8.33 -6.75
C GLU A 32 25.60 -9.14 -6.45
N VAL A 33 26.01 -9.20 -5.18
CA VAL A 33 27.17 -9.98 -4.73
C VAL A 33 26.67 -11.10 -3.85
N GLY A 34 26.84 -12.34 -4.32
CA GLY A 34 26.42 -13.55 -3.62
C GLY A 34 27.53 -14.60 -3.53
N PRO A 35 27.27 -15.73 -2.85
CA PRO A 35 28.23 -16.84 -2.73
C PRO A 35 28.70 -17.39 -4.09
N ASP A 36 27.83 -17.31 -5.10
CA ASP A 36 28.09 -17.81 -6.47
C ASP A 36 28.76 -16.78 -7.38
N GLY A 37 29.13 -15.60 -6.86
CA GLY A 37 29.82 -14.54 -7.59
C GLY A 37 29.03 -13.24 -7.71
N THR A 38 29.44 -12.40 -8.66
CA THR A 38 28.83 -11.08 -8.92
C THR A 38 27.95 -11.14 -10.15
N ARG A 39 26.70 -10.67 -10.04
CA ARG A 39 25.76 -10.52 -11.16
C ARG A 39 25.42 -9.05 -11.35
N ASP A 40 25.63 -8.56 -12.57
CA ASP A 40 25.25 -7.21 -12.99
C ASP A 40 23.95 -7.30 -13.81
N THR A 41 22.93 -6.54 -13.42
CA THR A 41 21.63 -6.47 -14.12
C THR A 41 21.29 -5.01 -14.39
N ALA A 42 20.85 -4.67 -15.61
CA ALA A 42 20.42 -3.30 -15.89
C ALA A 42 19.20 -2.93 -15.04
N PHE A 43 19.15 -1.68 -14.55
CA PHE A 43 18.11 -1.26 -13.60
C PHE A 43 16.69 -1.42 -14.16
N LEU A 44 16.50 -1.07 -15.44
CA LEU A 44 15.20 -1.18 -16.11
C LEU A 44 14.81 -2.62 -16.44
N ASP A 45 15.78 -3.53 -16.63
CA ASP A 45 15.49 -4.96 -16.78
C ASP A 45 14.97 -5.55 -15.47
N ALA A 46 15.53 -5.11 -14.34
CA ALA A 46 15.06 -5.51 -13.02
C ALA A 46 13.75 -4.80 -12.61
N ASN A 47 13.42 -3.67 -13.23
CA ASN A 47 12.25 -2.85 -12.90
C ASN A 47 11.52 -2.43 -14.19
N PRO A 48 10.93 -3.38 -14.94
CA PRO A 48 10.34 -3.08 -16.26
C PRO A 48 9.22 -2.05 -16.19
N ASP A 49 8.46 -2.04 -15.09
CA ASP A 49 7.32 -1.14 -14.89
C ASP A 49 7.70 0.16 -14.14
N TRP A 50 8.98 0.54 -14.13
CA TRP A 50 9.46 1.69 -13.35
C TRP A 50 8.74 3.00 -13.71
N PHE A 51 8.48 3.22 -15.00
CA PHE A 51 7.82 4.43 -15.49
C PHE A 51 6.29 4.41 -15.29
N ASP A 52 5.69 3.23 -15.23
CA ASP A 52 4.24 3.04 -15.02
C ASP A 52 3.85 2.94 -13.53
N PHE A 53 4.81 3.19 -12.64
CA PHE A 53 4.60 3.12 -11.20
C PHE A 53 3.53 4.12 -10.72
N VAL A 54 2.41 3.60 -10.25
CA VAL A 54 1.38 4.37 -9.54
C VAL A 54 1.87 4.73 -8.14
N SER A 55 1.87 6.02 -7.81
CA SER A 55 2.24 6.49 -6.46
C SER A 55 1.36 5.86 -5.38
N ARG A 56 1.93 5.62 -4.20
CA ARG A 56 1.19 5.06 -3.06
C ARG A 56 -0.05 5.87 -2.69
N GLU A 57 0.02 7.21 -2.83
CA GLU A 57 -1.12 8.10 -2.56
C GLU A 57 -2.27 7.87 -3.54
N ASN A 58 -1.98 7.77 -4.84
CA ASN A 58 -2.99 7.49 -5.86
C ASN A 58 -3.55 6.08 -5.71
N ARG A 59 -2.68 5.13 -5.39
CA ARG A 59 -3.07 3.74 -5.16
C ARG A 59 -4.00 3.59 -3.95
N PHE A 60 -3.75 4.29 -2.85
CA PHE A 60 -4.61 4.26 -1.67
C PHE A 60 -6.08 4.57 -2.01
N PHE A 61 -6.30 5.61 -2.81
CA PHE A 61 -7.64 5.99 -3.28
C PHE A 61 -8.20 5.00 -4.32
N ALA A 62 -7.37 4.47 -5.22
CA ALA A 62 -7.81 3.46 -6.18
C ALA A 62 -8.23 2.14 -5.48
N ASP A 63 -7.49 1.72 -4.46
CA ASP A 63 -7.82 0.55 -3.65
C ASP A 63 -9.07 0.80 -2.79
N TRP A 64 -9.28 2.03 -2.30
CA TRP A 64 -10.56 2.44 -1.69
C TRP A 64 -11.73 2.25 -2.65
N GLU A 65 -11.65 2.81 -3.86
CA GLU A 65 -12.71 2.71 -4.88
C GLU A 65 -12.99 1.27 -5.33
N ARG A 66 -11.96 0.41 -5.34
CA ARG A 66 -12.08 -1.00 -5.73
C ARG A 66 -12.60 -1.90 -4.60
N SER A 67 -12.50 -1.47 -3.36
CA SER A 67 -12.92 -2.27 -2.18
C SER A 67 -14.40 -2.08 -1.84
N SER A 68 -14.87 -2.74 -0.77
CA SER A 68 -16.19 -2.53 -0.19
C SER A 68 -16.31 -1.17 0.52
N ALA A 69 -15.19 -0.58 0.95
CA ALA A 69 -15.14 0.74 1.57
C ALA A 69 -15.62 1.87 0.63
N CYS A 70 -15.67 1.64 -0.68
CA CYS A 70 -16.16 2.61 -1.68
C CYS A 70 -17.60 3.08 -1.43
N ALA A 71 -18.40 2.28 -0.71
CA ALA A 71 -19.77 2.66 -0.33
C ALA A 71 -19.81 3.79 0.72
N HIS A 72 -18.67 4.09 1.34
CA HIS A 72 -18.50 5.13 2.35
C HIS A 72 -17.65 6.27 1.83
N ARG A 73 -17.91 7.48 2.36
CA ARG A 73 -17.06 8.63 2.08
C ARG A 73 -15.76 8.48 2.85
N ILE A 74 -14.65 8.47 2.13
CA ILE A 74 -13.32 8.30 2.73
C ILE A 74 -13.01 9.33 3.83
N PHE A 75 -13.47 10.58 3.67
CA PHE A 75 -13.23 11.65 4.63
C PHE A 75 -14.07 11.55 5.91
N ASP A 76 -15.08 10.67 5.94
CA ASP A 76 -15.82 10.38 7.17
C ASP A 76 -15.01 9.43 8.09
N HIS A 77 -13.96 8.79 7.56
CA HIS A 77 -13.18 7.79 8.28
C HIS A 77 -11.65 8.06 8.29
N TRP A 78 -11.11 8.79 7.32
CA TRP A 78 -9.68 9.13 7.22
C TRP A 78 -9.44 10.64 7.03
N ALA A 79 -8.47 11.16 7.76
CA ALA A 79 -7.76 12.39 7.47
C ALA A 79 -6.44 12.10 6.74
N PHE A 80 -5.85 13.12 6.12
CA PHE A 80 -4.62 12.99 5.34
C PHE A 80 -3.67 14.15 5.67
N ASP A 81 -2.55 13.83 6.28
CA ASP A 81 -1.49 14.79 6.60
C ASP A 81 -0.69 15.07 5.32
N ILE A 82 -1.13 16.06 4.55
CA ILE A 82 -0.51 16.42 3.27
C ILE A 82 0.81 17.15 3.53
N HIS A 83 1.86 16.70 2.85
CA HIS A 83 3.14 17.39 2.79
C HIS A 83 3.53 17.70 1.35
N ASP A 84 4.17 18.87 1.18
CA ASP A 84 4.67 19.37 -0.09
C ASP A 84 6.02 20.01 0.20
N LEU A 85 7.08 19.20 0.10
CA LEU A 85 8.42 19.54 0.51
C LEU A 85 9.35 19.57 -0.71
N GLU A 86 10.31 20.48 -0.71
CA GLU A 86 11.40 20.49 -1.69
C GLU A 86 12.71 20.21 -0.96
N ASP A 87 13.42 19.17 -1.39
CA ASP A 87 14.72 18.79 -0.86
C ASP A 87 15.69 18.48 -2.01
N ARG A 88 16.88 19.10 -1.99
CA ARG A 88 17.94 18.94 -3.01
C ARG A 88 17.45 19.04 -4.46
N GLY A 89 16.54 19.98 -4.74
CA GLY A 89 15.97 20.19 -6.08
C GLY A 89 14.94 19.13 -6.50
N ARG A 90 14.54 18.22 -5.60
CA ARG A 90 13.45 17.26 -5.80
C ARG A 90 12.27 17.64 -4.91
N ARG A 91 11.10 17.76 -5.52
CA ARG A 91 9.86 18.07 -4.80
C ARG A 91 9.15 16.78 -4.41
N GLY A 92 9.09 16.49 -3.12
CA GLY A 92 8.32 15.40 -2.53
C GLY A 92 6.94 15.87 -2.12
N ILE A 93 5.92 15.49 -2.89
CA ILE A 93 4.52 15.68 -2.50
C ILE A 93 3.97 14.33 -2.02
N GLY A 94 3.16 14.32 -0.96
CA GLY A 94 2.54 13.09 -0.46
C GLY A 94 1.57 13.36 0.69
N PHE A 95 1.07 12.28 1.28
CA PHE A 95 0.33 12.34 2.54
C PHE A 95 0.61 11.13 3.41
N ILE A 96 0.34 11.29 4.70
CA ILE A 96 0.21 10.17 5.64
C ILE A 96 -1.29 9.98 5.96
N PRO A 97 -1.89 8.80 5.70
CA PRO A 97 -3.27 8.53 6.06
C PRO A 97 -3.41 8.41 7.57
N ARG A 98 -4.42 9.07 8.15
CA ARG A 98 -4.74 9.07 9.58
C ARG A 98 -6.17 8.60 9.79
N PRO A 99 -6.42 7.46 10.46
CA PRO A 99 -7.77 7.07 10.79
C PRO A 99 -8.38 8.05 11.80
N LEU A 100 -9.63 8.44 11.59
CA LEU A 100 -10.37 9.32 12.52
C LEU A 100 -10.87 8.56 13.75
N LYS A 101 -11.11 7.25 13.59
CA LYS A 101 -11.42 6.31 14.68
C LYS A 101 -10.30 5.29 14.78
N MET A 102 -9.70 5.16 15.96
CA MET A 102 -8.66 4.18 16.24
C MET A 102 -9.30 2.94 16.87
N PRO A 103 -8.85 1.72 16.51
CA PRO A 103 -9.30 0.53 17.20
C PRO A 103 -8.75 0.51 18.64
N ALA A 104 -9.47 -0.14 19.55
CA ALA A 104 -9.07 -0.24 20.95
C ALA A 104 -7.75 -1.00 21.14
N GLU A 105 -7.51 -2.01 20.29
CA GLU A 105 -6.31 -2.84 20.32
C GLU A 105 -5.61 -2.86 18.97
N LYS A 106 -4.29 -3.08 19.01
CA LYS A 106 -3.50 -3.38 17.83
C LYS A 106 -3.63 -4.86 17.49
N LEU A 107 -3.74 -5.16 16.19
CA LEU A 107 -3.68 -6.52 15.70
C LEU A 107 -2.27 -6.84 15.22
N ALA A 108 -1.55 -7.62 16.03
CA ALA A 108 -0.25 -8.18 15.69
C ALA A 108 -0.39 -9.67 15.36
N LEU A 109 0.60 -10.22 14.65
CA LEU A 109 0.67 -11.65 14.42
C LEU A 109 1.16 -12.34 15.71
N GLU A 110 0.27 -13.08 16.36
CA GLU A 110 0.59 -13.87 17.54
C GLU A 110 1.13 -15.26 17.15
N GLU A 111 2.07 -15.79 17.93
CA GLU A 111 2.64 -17.12 17.64
C GLU A 111 1.55 -18.21 17.70
N GLY A 112 1.45 -19.01 16.64
CA GLY A 112 0.47 -20.09 16.55
C GLY A 112 -0.97 -19.64 16.28
N ILE A 113 -1.23 -18.35 16.05
CA ILE A 113 -2.57 -17.89 15.67
C ILE A 113 -2.99 -18.49 14.33
N SER A 114 -4.20 -19.04 14.26
CA SER A 114 -4.70 -19.60 13.02
C SER A 114 -5.23 -18.48 12.11
N VAL A 115 -5.12 -18.67 10.80
CA VAL A 115 -5.67 -17.71 9.82
C VAL A 115 -7.18 -17.48 10.02
N HIS A 116 -7.93 -18.48 10.48
CA HIS A 116 -9.36 -18.32 10.79
C HIS A 116 -9.61 -17.39 11.98
N ARG A 117 -8.75 -17.44 13.01
CA ARG A 117 -8.81 -16.47 14.12
C ARG A 117 -8.42 -15.06 13.67
N LEU A 118 -7.48 -14.94 12.72
CA LEU A 118 -7.18 -13.65 12.10
C LEU A 118 -8.39 -13.09 11.35
N MET A 119 -9.15 -13.93 10.62
CA MET A 119 -10.39 -13.52 9.95
C MET A 119 -11.42 -12.94 10.95
N GLU A 120 -11.63 -13.61 12.08
CA GLU A 120 -12.52 -13.09 13.14
C GLU A 120 -12.03 -11.74 13.71
N ARG A 121 -10.71 -11.58 13.89
CA ARG A 121 -10.11 -10.35 14.44
C ARG A 121 -10.19 -9.18 13.47
N ILE A 122 -10.00 -9.39 12.17
CA ILE A 122 -10.17 -8.30 11.18
C ILE A 122 -11.63 -7.87 11.05
N GLU A 123 -12.58 -8.81 11.12
CA GLU A 123 -14.02 -8.51 11.10
C GLU A 123 -14.43 -7.71 12.34
N ALA A 124 -13.88 -8.04 13.51
CA ALA A 124 -14.10 -7.28 14.73
C ALA A 124 -13.57 -5.84 14.61
N ILE A 125 -12.40 -5.63 13.99
CA ILE A 125 -11.87 -4.29 13.71
C ILE A 125 -12.80 -3.54 12.76
N ASP A 126 -13.24 -4.14 11.67
CA ASP A 126 -14.14 -3.49 10.71
C ASP A 126 -15.46 -3.06 11.37
N ALA A 127 -16.03 -3.92 12.21
CA ALA A 127 -17.23 -3.62 12.99
C ALA A 127 -16.99 -2.49 13.99
N GLU A 128 -15.83 -2.47 14.66
CA GLU A 128 -15.45 -1.40 15.57
C GLU A 128 -15.31 -0.07 14.81
N ILE A 129 -14.59 -0.05 13.68
CA ILE A 129 -14.42 1.17 12.87
C ILE A 129 -15.73 1.61 12.21
N GLY A 130 -16.67 0.69 12.00
CA GLY A 130 -17.93 0.94 11.31
C GLY A 130 -17.74 1.09 9.80
N LEU A 131 -16.74 0.40 9.24
CA LEU A 131 -16.42 0.42 7.82
C LEU A 131 -15.94 -0.97 7.39
N PRO A 132 -16.52 -1.56 6.33
CA PRO A 132 -16.01 -2.82 5.79
C PRO A 132 -14.61 -2.61 5.21
N PHE A 133 -13.74 -3.59 5.43
CA PHE A 133 -12.35 -3.59 4.96
C PHE A 133 -11.48 -2.46 5.55
N ALA A 134 -11.87 -1.91 6.70
CA ALA A 134 -11.10 -0.89 7.41
C ALA A 134 -9.73 -1.40 7.88
N TRP A 135 -9.67 -2.66 8.34
CA TRP A 135 -8.44 -3.31 8.81
C TRP A 135 -7.31 -3.21 7.77
N PHE A 136 -7.65 -3.31 6.47
CA PHE A 136 -6.69 -3.21 5.38
C PHE A 136 -6.09 -1.80 5.31
N PHE A 137 -6.93 -0.75 5.37
CA PHE A 137 -6.45 0.63 5.33
C PHE A 137 -5.66 1.00 6.59
N LEU A 138 -6.03 0.46 7.75
CA LEU A 138 -5.24 0.54 8.99
C LEU A 138 -3.87 -0.15 8.86
N MET A 139 -3.82 -1.27 8.15
CA MET A 139 -2.59 -2.02 7.86
C MET A 139 -1.64 -1.28 6.92
N THR A 140 -2.14 -0.44 6.00
CA THR A 140 -1.26 0.25 5.03
C THR A 140 -0.20 1.15 5.66
N HIS A 141 -0.41 1.62 6.89
CA HIS A 141 0.57 2.36 7.71
C HIS A 141 1.31 1.43 8.71
N GLY A 142 0.81 0.22 8.96
CA GLY A 142 1.44 -0.79 9.82
C GLY A 142 1.40 -0.52 11.32
N HIS A 143 0.69 0.52 11.78
CA HIS A 143 0.66 0.87 13.21
C HIS A 143 -0.42 0.12 14.00
N TRP A 144 -1.61 -0.03 13.41
CA TRP A 144 -2.79 -0.62 14.06
C TRP A 144 -3.00 -2.07 13.69
N VAL A 145 -2.67 -2.43 12.45
CA VAL A 145 -2.66 -3.81 11.98
C VAL A 145 -1.29 -4.08 11.39
N ASP A 146 -0.63 -5.12 11.88
CA ASP A 146 0.68 -5.55 11.41
C ASP A 146 0.59 -6.05 9.95
N PRO A 147 1.47 -5.60 9.04
CA PRO A 147 1.54 -6.15 7.68
C PRO A 147 1.64 -7.68 7.61
N ASP A 148 2.24 -8.35 8.59
CA ASP A 148 2.36 -9.82 8.58
C ASP A 148 1.01 -10.52 8.77
N VAL A 149 0.03 -9.84 9.38
CA VAL A 149 -1.38 -10.29 9.39
C VAL A 149 -1.94 -10.32 7.98
N GLY A 150 -1.71 -9.26 7.19
CA GLY A 150 -2.11 -9.20 5.79
C GLY A 150 -1.47 -10.27 4.91
N HIS A 151 -0.17 -10.55 5.09
CA HIS A 151 0.51 -11.65 4.39
C HIS A 151 -0.09 -13.00 4.75
N THR A 152 -0.32 -13.25 6.04
CA THR A 152 -0.90 -14.52 6.50
C THR A 152 -2.29 -14.76 5.91
N ILE A 153 -3.12 -13.71 5.84
CA ILE A 153 -4.44 -13.79 5.20
C ILE A 153 -4.30 -13.98 3.68
N ALA A 154 -3.40 -13.24 3.01
CA ALA A 154 -3.14 -13.38 1.58
C ALA A 154 -2.71 -14.80 1.20
N ASP A 155 -1.82 -15.41 1.99
CA ASP A 155 -1.39 -16.79 1.79
C ASP A 155 -2.53 -17.78 2.08
N GLY A 156 -3.36 -17.49 3.08
CA GLY A 156 -4.59 -18.22 3.34
C GLY A 156 -5.57 -18.19 2.16
N LEU A 157 -5.72 -17.05 1.49
CA LEU A 157 -6.54 -16.90 0.29
C LEU A 157 -5.95 -17.70 -0.89
N ARG A 158 -4.64 -17.56 -1.15
CA ARG A 158 -3.94 -18.32 -2.21
C ARG A 158 -4.05 -19.83 -2.01
N ALA A 159 -4.00 -20.27 -0.75
CA ALA A 159 -4.15 -21.68 -0.38
C ALA A 159 -5.62 -22.14 -0.27
N GLY A 160 -6.60 -21.27 -0.50
CA GLY A 160 -8.03 -21.58 -0.40
C GLY A 160 -8.52 -21.92 1.01
N ARG A 161 -7.77 -21.54 2.05
CA ARG A 161 -8.09 -21.81 3.47
C ARG A 161 -9.11 -20.84 4.03
N VAL A 162 -9.13 -19.61 3.54
CA VAL A 162 -10.08 -18.57 3.93
C VAL A 162 -10.65 -17.90 2.69
N ARG A 163 -11.70 -17.08 2.86
CA ARG A 163 -12.31 -16.29 1.79
C ARG A 163 -12.57 -14.87 2.28
N LEU A 164 -12.39 -13.92 1.37
CA LEU A 164 -12.89 -12.56 1.46
C LEU A 164 -13.84 -12.33 0.28
N PRO A 165 -14.70 -11.30 0.31
CA PRO A 165 -15.36 -10.80 -0.88
C PRO A 165 -14.35 -10.61 -2.02
N ASP A 166 -14.70 -11.02 -3.25
CA ASP A 166 -13.76 -11.07 -4.38
C ASP A 166 -12.99 -9.75 -4.61
N ARG A 167 -13.69 -8.62 -4.42
CA ARG A 167 -13.08 -7.29 -4.55
C ARG A 167 -12.01 -6.98 -3.49
N GLU A 168 -12.21 -7.44 -2.27
CA GLU A 168 -11.29 -7.26 -1.14
C GLU A 168 -10.09 -8.20 -1.30
N ALA A 169 -10.35 -9.45 -1.68
CA ALA A 169 -9.31 -10.41 -2.02
C ALA A 169 -8.40 -9.87 -3.13
N ALA A 170 -8.97 -9.28 -4.19
CA ALA A 170 -8.20 -8.69 -5.27
C ALA A 170 -7.32 -7.52 -4.81
N VAL A 171 -7.81 -6.67 -3.91
CA VAL A 171 -7.03 -5.55 -3.35
C VAL A 171 -5.91 -6.06 -2.44
N LEU A 172 -6.22 -7.01 -1.54
CA LEU A 172 -5.24 -7.58 -0.61
C LEU A 172 -4.13 -8.33 -1.35
N LEU A 173 -4.45 -9.15 -2.35
CA LEU A 173 -3.47 -9.89 -3.13
C LEU A 173 -2.57 -8.94 -3.93
N ALA A 174 -3.13 -7.90 -4.57
CA ALA A 174 -2.34 -6.88 -5.24
C ALA A 174 -1.42 -6.11 -4.27
N TRP A 175 -1.84 -5.93 -3.02
CA TRP A 175 -0.99 -5.39 -1.95
C TRP A 175 0.12 -6.35 -1.52
N ALA A 176 -0.17 -7.65 -1.41
CA ALA A 176 0.84 -8.64 -1.05
C ALA A 176 1.96 -8.71 -2.11
N ASP A 177 1.60 -8.58 -3.40
CA ASP A 177 2.56 -8.56 -4.51
C ASP A 177 3.37 -7.26 -4.57
N LYS A 178 2.77 -6.13 -4.18
CA LYS A 178 3.41 -4.82 -4.17
C LYS A 178 2.96 -4.06 -2.93
N LYS A 179 3.81 -3.94 -1.92
CA LYS A 179 3.44 -3.29 -0.64
C LYS A 179 3.26 -1.78 -0.78
N TYR A 180 2.50 -1.19 0.15
CA TYR A 180 2.62 0.24 0.46
C TYR A 180 3.96 0.52 1.14
N LEU A 181 4.52 1.71 0.91
CA LEU A 181 5.73 2.23 1.56
C LEU A 181 5.39 3.63 2.13
N PHE A 182 4.41 3.68 3.05
CA PHE A 182 4.07 4.88 3.81
C PHE A 182 5.02 5.07 4.99
#